data_AF-A0A3R7VSB1-F1
#
_entry.id   AF-A0A3R7VSB1-F1
#
_cell.length_a   1.000
_cell.length_b   1.000
_cell.length_c   1.000
_cell.angle_alpha   90.00
_cell.angle_beta   90.00
_cell.angle_gamma   90.00
#
_symmetry.space_group_name_H-M   'P 1'
#
loop_
_entity.id
_entity.type
_entity.pdbx_description
1 polymer ?
#
loop_
_entity_poly.entity_id
_entity_poly.type
_entity_poly.pdbx_seq_one_letter_code
_entity_poly.pdbx_strand_id
1 'polypeptide(L)'
;MHITQLEIDNFKSFARKTKIPLETGFTVISGPNGSGKSNILDSILFALGITSARGLRAERLTDLINISSSKNAAEVTVSFSDGTRISRRIKRTANGYYSYHYLNGRLCKQGDVLEYLSRHGIKPQGYNIVMQGDVARIMEMSDLERRKIVDEIAGVSEFDQKREQSMAEL
;
A
#
# COMPACT_ATOMS: atom_id res chain seq x y z
N MET A 1 -6.02 10.17 12.29
CA MET A 1 -4.85 10.24 11.41
C MET A 1 -5.33 10.23 9.96
N HIS A 2 -4.82 11.11 9.09
CA HIS A 2 -5.15 11.14 7.65
C HIS A 2 -3.91 11.48 6.82
N ILE A 3 -3.90 11.12 5.54
CA ILE A 3 -2.80 11.43 4.63
C ILE A 3 -2.88 12.91 4.23
N THR A 4 -1.77 13.63 4.34
CA THR A 4 -1.66 15.07 3.99
C THR A 4 -0.87 15.30 2.72
N GLN A 5 0.08 14.41 2.40
CA GLN A 5 0.91 14.56 1.21
C GLN A 5 1.44 13.20 0.73
N LEU A 6 1.47 13.05 -0.58
CA LEU A 6 2.10 11.94 -1.27
C LEU A 6 3.28 12.47 -2.10
N GLU A 7 4.48 11.94 -1.88
CA GLU A 7 5.64 12.17 -2.75
C GLU A 7 5.92 10.91 -3.56
N ILE A 8 5.96 11.03 -4.89
CA ILE A 8 6.19 9.93 -5.81
C ILE A 8 7.43 10.25 -6.65
N ASP A 9 8.48 9.43 -6.61
CA ASP A 9 9.65 9.55 -7.46
C ASP A 9 9.89 8.27 -8.27
N ASN A 10 9.90 8.41 -9.59
CA ASN A 10 10.24 7.38 -10.54
C ASN A 10 9.38 6.09 -10.46
N PHE A 11 8.10 6.22 -10.11
CA PHE A 11 7.19 5.11 -9.88
C PHE A 11 6.10 5.02 -10.97
N LYS A 12 6.01 3.89 -11.65
CA LYS A 12 5.06 3.61 -12.74
C LYS A 12 5.01 4.71 -13.79
N SER A 13 3.92 5.48 -13.89
CA SER A 13 3.78 6.60 -14.83
C SER A 13 4.46 7.89 -14.37
N PHE A 14 4.91 7.97 -13.12
CA PHE A 14 5.55 9.16 -12.54
C PHE A 14 7.07 9.11 -12.73
N ALA A 15 7.58 9.59 -13.86
CA ALA A 15 9.01 9.60 -14.17
C ALA A 15 9.82 10.62 -13.33
N ARG A 16 9.17 11.70 -12.87
CA ARG A 16 9.79 12.77 -12.08
C ARG A 16 9.20 12.82 -10.69
N LYS A 17 9.98 13.33 -9.75
CA LYS A 17 9.52 13.58 -8.38
C LYS A 17 8.30 14.52 -8.40
N THR A 18 7.17 14.01 -7.93
CA THR A 18 5.88 14.67 -7.90
C THR A 18 5.38 14.70 -6.47
N LYS A 19 4.87 15.86 -6.03
CA LYS A 19 4.22 16.03 -4.73
C LYS A 19 2.75 16.29 -4.94
N ILE A 20 1.90 15.51 -4.29
CA ILE A 20 0.45 15.63 -4.37
C ILE A 20 -0.06 15.93 -2.95
N PRO A 21 -0.54 17.15 -2.68
CA PRO A 21 -1.22 17.44 -1.42
C PRO A 21 -2.58 16.73 -1.40
N LEU A 22 -2.95 16.23 -0.22
CA LEU A 22 -4.27 15.65 0.04
C LEU A 22 -4.92 16.46 1.15
N GLU A 23 -5.97 17.18 0.79
CA GLU A 23 -6.71 18.04 1.71
C GLU A 23 -7.64 17.20 2.59
N THR A 24 -7.97 17.75 3.76
CA THR A 24 -8.99 17.13 4.63
C THR A 24 -10.35 17.14 3.98
N GLY A 25 -11.15 16.10 4.26
CA GLY A 25 -12.50 15.97 3.71
C GLY A 25 -12.50 15.09 2.47
N PHE A 26 -12.95 15.62 1.34
CA PHE A 26 -13.19 14.86 0.12
C PHE A 26 -12.28 15.30 -1.02
N THR A 27 -11.36 14.42 -1.44
CA THR A 27 -10.45 14.67 -2.56
C THR A 27 -10.87 13.83 -3.78
N VAL A 28 -11.01 14.48 -4.93
CA VAL A 28 -11.30 13.82 -6.21
C VAL A 28 -10.07 13.83 -7.10
N ILE A 29 -9.73 12.65 -7.64
CA ILE A 29 -8.66 12.49 -8.64
C ILE A 29 -9.32 12.22 -10.00
N SER A 30 -9.14 13.12 -10.96
CA SER A 30 -9.72 13.01 -12.31
C SER A 30 -8.66 13.20 -13.41
N GLY A 31 -9.04 12.94 -14.66
CA GLY A 31 -8.16 13.03 -15.84
C GLY A 31 -8.42 11.94 -16.88
N PRO A 32 -7.81 12.02 -18.08
CA PRO A 32 -8.03 11.09 -19.17
C PRO A 32 -7.67 9.63 -18.84
N ASN A 33 -8.24 8.67 -19.57
CA ASN A 33 -7.85 7.27 -19.44
C ASN A 33 -6.36 7.09 -19.79
N GLY A 34 -5.66 6.25 -19.04
CA GLY A 34 -4.21 6.06 -19.20
C GLY A 34 -3.31 7.14 -18.58
N SER A 35 -3.86 8.23 -18.01
CA SER A 35 -3.05 9.32 -17.44
C SER A 35 -2.34 8.98 -16.11
N GLY A 36 -2.48 7.75 -15.60
CA GLY A 36 -1.82 7.31 -14.37
C GLY A 36 -2.57 7.61 -13.07
N LYS A 37 -3.85 8.00 -13.12
CA LYS A 37 -4.69 8.26 -11.92
C LYS A 37 -4.63 7.12 -10.90
N SER A 38 -4.85 5.89 -11.36
CA SER A 38 -4.84 4.73 -10.48
C SER A 38 -3.44 4.41 -9.93
N ASN A 39 -2.36 4.88 -10.58
CA ASN A 39 -1.01 4.73 -10.04
C ASN A 39 -0.77 5.59 -8.80
N ILE A 40 -1.60 6.62 -8.55
CA ILE A 40 -1.62 7.36 -7.28
C ILE A 40 -2.02 6.40 -6.16
N LEU A 41 -3.10 5.64 -6.34
CA LEU A 41 -3.53 4.64 -5.37
C LEU A 41 -2.52 3.52 -5.19
N ASP A 42 -1.94 3.01 -6.28
CA ASP A 42 -0.88 1.99 -6.20
C ASP A 42 0.35 2.50 -5.44
N SER A 43 0.69 3.78 -5.57
CA SER A 43 1.83 4.36 -4.86
C SER A 43 1.59 4.43 -3.35
N ILE A 44 0.38 4.77 -2.92
CA ILE A 44 -0.04 4.72 -1.51
C ILE A 44 0.07 3.28 -1.00
N LEU A 45 -0.57 2.33 -1.70
CA LEU A 45 -0.52 0.89 -1.36
C LEU A 45 0.91 0.36 -1.26
N PHE A 46 1.77 0.76 -2.21
CA PHE A 46 3.17 0.36 -2.24
C PHE A 46 3.93 0.86 -1.00
N ALA A 47 3.76 2.14 -0.64
CA ALA A 47 4.40 2.74 0.52
C ALA A 47 3.88 2.14 1.84
N LEU A 48 2.58 1.84 1.93
CA LEU A 48 1.95 1.24 3.11
C LEU A 48 2.22 -0.26 3.27
N GLY A 49 3.08 -0.84 2.43
CA GLY A 49 3.64 -2.18 2.67
C GLY A 49 2.92 -3.33 1.97
N ILE A 50 2.14 -3.09 0.89
CA ILE A 50 1.66 -4.18 0.03
C ILE A 50 2.85 -4.85 -0.65
N THR A 51 3.08 -6.13 -0.37
CA THR A 51 4.20 -6.91 -0.93
C THR A 51 3.94 -7.41 -2.34
N SER A 52 2.69 -7.77 -2.65
CA SER A 52 2.39 -8.48 -3.89
C SER A 52 2.44 -7.52 -5.08
N ALA A 53 3.26 -7.85 -6.08
CA ALA A 53 3.29 -7.10 -7.33
C ALA A 53 1.90 -7.10 -8.00
N ARG A 54 1.17 -8.22 -7.92
CA ARG A 54 -0.21 -8.33 -8.42
C ARG A 54 -1.18 -7.37 -7.72
N GLY A 55 -1.09 -7.21 -6.41
CA GLY A 55 -1.88 -6.23 -5.65
C GLY A 55 -1.57 -4.79 -6.07
N LEU A 56 -0.37 -4.57 -6.63
CA LEU A 56 0.06 -3.32 -7.22
C LEU A 56 -0.05 -3.31 -8.76
N ARG A 57 -0.81 -4.22 -9.37
CA ARG A 57 -1.02 -4.29 -10.83
C ARG A 57 0.29 -4.27 -11.63
N ALA A 58 1.23 -5.12 -11.21
CA ALA A 58 2.53 -5.34 -11.84
C ALA A 58 2.87 -6.84 -11.78
N GLU A 59 3.71 -7.31 -12.71
CA GLU A 59 4.18 -8.70 -12.68
C GLU A 59 5.31 -8.87 -11.67
N ARG A 60 6.30 -7.97 -11.69
CA ARG A 60 7.41 -7.92 -10.74
C ARG A 60 7.44 -6.58 -10.03
N LEU A 61 7.96 -6.55 -8.81
CA LEU A 61 8.14 -5.29 -8.07
C LEU A 61 9.06 -4.31 -8.83
N THR A 62 10.04 -4.82 -9.58
CA THR A 62 10.93 -3.98 -10.41
C THR A 62 10.24 -3.33 -11.61
N ASP A 63 9.05 -3.79 -12.00
CA ASP A 63 8.22 -3.16 -13.04
C ASP A 63 7.46 -1.93 -12.51
N LEU A 64 7.51 -1.69 -11.20
CA LEU A 64 7.05 -0.45 -10.58
C LEU A 64 8.00 0.72 -10.82
N ILE A 65 9.24 0.46 -11.25
CA ILE A 65 10.22 1.50 -11.59
C ILE A 65 9.91 2.01 -12.99
N ASN A 66 9.71 3.32 -13.13
CA ASN A 66 9.46 3.94 -14.43
C ASN A 66 10.67 3.73 -15.37
N ILE A 67 10.39 3.32 -16.61
CA ILE A 67 11.41 2.98 -17.62
C ILE A 67 11.90 4.18 -18.45
N SER A 68 11.22 5.32 -18.39
CA SER A 68 11.60 6.53 -19.13
C SER A 68 12.66 7.38 -18.42
N SER A 69 13.08 6.96 -17.24
CA SER A 69 14.11 7.61 -16.43
C SER A 69 15.40 6.79 -16.41
N SER A 70 16.55 7.45 -16.35
CA SER A 70 17.85 6.80 -16.13
C SER A 70 18.03 6.27 -14.70
N LYS A 71 17.11 6.60 -13.78
CA LYS A 71 17.13 6.11 -12.40
C LYS A 71 16.72 4.64 -12.35
N ASN A 72 17.53 3.83 -11.64
CA ASN A 72 17.23 2.42 -11.38
C ASN A 72 16.47 2.19 -10.06
N ALA A 73 15.82 3.21 -9.51
CA ALA A 73 15.09 3.12 -8.25
C ALA A 73 13.79 3.93 -8.30
N ALA A 74 12.77 3.46 -7.60
CA ALA A 74 11.52 4.17 -7.36
C ALA A 74 11.31 4.33 -5.86
N GLU A 75 10.76 5.47 -5.45
CA GLU A 75 10.49 5.78 -4.05
C GLU A 75 9.14 6.48 -3.91
N VAL A 76 8.37 6.07 -2.91
CA VAL A 76 7.12 6.72 -2.56
C VAL A 76 7.12 7.01 -1.07
N THR A 77 6.69 8.22 -0.71
CA THR A 77 6.53 8.66 0.68
C THR A 77 5.10 9.13 0.90
N VAL A 78 4.46 8.59 1.94
CA VAL A 78 3.16 9.01 2.44
C VAL A 78 3.39 9.77 3.74
N SER A 79 2.92 11.02 3.80
CA SER A 79 2.96 11.86 5.00
C SER A 79 1.56 11.95 5.61
N PHE A 80 1.49 11.87 6.93
CA PHE A 80 0.27 11.89 7.71
C PHE A 80 0.17 13.17 8.57
N SER A 81 -1.03 13.49 9.03
CA SER A 81 -1.33 14.69 9.81
C SER A 81 -0.73 14.74 11.21
N ASP A 82 -0.31 13.60 11.76
CA ASP A 82 0.40 13.50 13.03
C ASP A 82 1.93 13.69 12.89
N GLY A 83 2.41 14.00 11.68
CA GLY A 83 3.83 14.12 11.36
C GLY A 83 4.49 12.81 10.94
N THR A 84 3.76 11.69 10.96
CA THR A 84 4.29 10.40 10.53
C THR A 84 4.60 10.40 9.03
N ARG A 85 5.75 9.82 8.67
CA ARG A 85 6.19 9.63 7.27
C ARG A 85 6.55 8.17 7.05
N ILE A 86 5.81 7.50 6.17
CA ILE A 86 6.10 6.13 5.73
C ILE A 86 6.64 6.20 4.31
N SER A 87 7.80 5.60 4.07
CA SER A 87 8.36 5.51 2.71
C SER A 87 8.77 4.11 2.36
N ARG A 88 8.64 3.77 1.08
CA ARG A 88 9.21 2.56 0.51
C ARG A 88 10.01 2.90 -0.72
N ARG A 89 11.20 2.31 -0.82
CA ARG A 89 12.10 2.48 -1.96
C ARG A 89 12.47 1.13 -2.52
N ILE A 90 12.27 0.96 -3.83
CA ILE A 90 12.78 -0.20 -4.57
C ILE A 90 13.94 0.23 -5.46
N LYS A 91 15.02 -0.54 -5.47
CA LYS A 91 16.21 -0.29 -6.29
C LYS A 91 16.60 -1.56 -7.05
N ARG A 92 16.60 -1.50 -8.37
CA ARG A 92 17.06 -2.59 -9.24
C ARG A 92 18.57 -2.76 -9.12
N THR A 93 19.02 -4.02 -9.08
CA THR A 93 20.44 -4.40 -9.06
C THR A 93 20.71 -5.41 -10.17
N ALA A 94 21.98 -5.76 -10.40
CA ALA A 94 22.35 -6.74 -11.42
C ALA A 94 21.69 -8.12 -11.16
N ASN A 95 21.53 -8.49 -9.89
CA ASN A 95 21.05 -9.81 -9.47
C ASN A 95 19.62 -9.80 -8.92
N GLY A 96 18.87 -8.71 -9.09
CA GLY A 96 17.50 -8.59 -8.59
C GLY A 96 17.13 -7.18 -8.17
N TYR A 97 16.70 -7.01 -6.92
CA TYR A 97 16.35 -5.71 -6.36
C TYR A 97 16.50 -5.69 -4.83
N TYR A 98 16.68 -4.49 -4.29
CA TYR A 98 16.50 -4.22 -2.87
C TYR A 98 15.20 -3.45 -2.64
N SER A 99 14.49 -3.77 -1.56
CA SER A 99 13.32 -3.04 -1.08
C SER A 99 13.59 -2.52 0.32
N TYR A 100 13.64 -1.20 0.47
CA TYR A 100 13.88 -0.51 1.74
C TYR A 100 12.56 0.10 2.24
N HIS A 101 12.34 0.02 3.54
CA HIS A 101 11.20 0.64 4.21
C HIS A 101 11.71 1.66 5.21
N TYR A 102 11.02 2.78 5.32
CA TYR A 102 11.37 3.85 6.22
C TYR A 102 10.15 4.29 7.01
N LEU A 103 10.31 4.38 8.33
CA LEU A 103 9.34 4.98 9.23
C LEU A 103 9.99 6.22 9.85
N ASN A 104 9.41 7.39 9.61
CA ASN A 104 9.93 8.68 10.03
C ASN A 104 11.40 8.91 9.62
N GLY A 105 11.73 8.48 8.38
CA GLY A 105 13.08 8.58 7.81
C GLY A 105 14.09 7.55 8.32
N ARG A 106 13.71 6.68 9.28
CA ARG A 106 14.58 5.62 9.79
C ARG A 106 14.34 4.32 9.03
N LEU A 107 15.42 3.67 8.59
CA LEU A 107 15.35 2.36 7.94
C LEU A 107 14.76 1.33 8.92
N CYS A 108 13.77 0.58 8.47
CA CYS A 108 13.05 -0.41 9.27
C CYS A 108 12.70 -1.65 8.43
N LYS A 109 12.26 -2.71 9.10
CA LYS A 109 11.70 -3.88 8.42
C LYS A 109 10.28 -3.56 7.95
N GLN A 110 9.81 -4.33 6.99
CA GLN A 110 8.43 -4.23 6.54
C GLN A 110 7.43 -4.52 7.67
N GLY A 111 7.73 -5.52 8.52
CA GLY A 111 6.92 -5.88 9.67
C GLY A 111 6.67 -4.69 10.60
N ASP A 112 7.69 -3.87 10.84
CA ASP A 112 7.60 -2.68 11.70
C ASP A 112 6.60 -1.65 11.14
N VAL A 113 6.57 -1.46 9.81
CA VAL A 113 5.59 -0.59 9.16
C VAL A 113 4.18 -1.15 9.28
N LEU A 114 4.00 -2.46 9.05
CA LEU A 114 2.70 -3.12 9.15
C LEU A 114 2.16 -3.11 10.59
N GLU A 115 3.01 -3.37 11.58
CA GLU A 115 2.67 -3.31 13.00
C GLU A 115 2.27 -1.88 13.41
N TYR A 116 3.04 -0.88 12.96
CA TYR A 116 2.72 0.53 13.19
C TYR A 116 1.34 0.88 12.61
N LEU A 117 1.05 0.48 11.37
CA LEU A 117 -0.25 0.73 10.73
C LEU A 117 -1.40 0.00 11.45
N SER A 118 -1.18 -1.25 11.86
CA SER A 118 -2.17 -2.05 12.59
C SER A 118 -2.58 -1.39 13.91
N ARG A 119 -1.62 -0.85 14.67
CA ARG A 119 -1.89 -0.09 15.92
C ARG A 119 -2.76 1.14 15.71
N HIS A 120 -2.80 1.67 14.49
CA HIS A 120 -3.63 2.82 14.10
C HIS A 120 -4.91 2.40 13.36
N GLY A 121 -5.25 1.10 13.35
CA GLY A 121 -6.42 0.56 12.66
C GLY A 121 -6.30 0.56 11.14
N ILE A 122 -5.12 0.84 10.58
CA ILE A 122 -4.90 0.85 9.13
C ILE A 122 -4.41 -0.51 8.70
N LYS A 123 -5.25 -1.22 7.94
CA LYS A 123 -4.89 -2.46 7.27
C LYS A 123 -4.69 -2.19 5.78
N PRO A 124 -3.45 -2.25 5.24
CA PRO A 124 -3.18 -1.99 3.82
C PRO A 124 -3.92 -2.96 2.88
N GLN A 125 -4.16 -4.19 3.34
CA GLN A 125 -4.91 -5.22 2.62
C GLN A 125 -6.40 -5.28 3.03
N GLY A 126 -6.83 -4.44 3.97
CA GLY A 126 -8.20 -4.41 4.45
C GLY A 126 -9.11 -3.51 3.61
N TYR A 127 -10.37 -3.40 4.02
CA TYR A 127 -11.44 -2.67 3.30
C TYR A 127 -11.33 -1.14 3.34
N ASN A 128 -10.20 -0.59 3.78
CA ASN A 128 -9.92 0.84 3.72
C ASN A 128 -9.67 1.33 2.29
N ILE A 129 -9.50 0.40 1.34
CA ILE A 129 -9.23 0.67 -0.06
C ILE A 129 -10.15 -0.24 -0.89
N VAL A 130 -10.88 0.37 -1.82
CA VAL A 130 -11.75 -0.35 -2.76
C VAL A 130 -11.16 -0.18 -4.15
N MET A 131 -10.66 -1.28 -4.70
CA MET A 131 -10.05 -1.38 -6.02
C MET A 131 -11.11 -1.64 -7.09
N GLN A 132 -10.73 -1.40 -8.34
CA GLN A 132 -11.54 -1.81 -9.47
C GLN A 132 -11.72 -3.34 -9.46
N GLY A 133 -12.96 -3.79 -9.58
CA GLY A 133 -13.31 -5.22 -9.54
C GLY A 133 -13.71 -5.71 -8.15
N ASP A 134 -13.44 -4.97 -7.07
CA ASP A 134 -13.80 -5.40 -5.72
C ASP A 134 -15.32 -5.55 -5.54
N VAL A 135 -16.11 -4.69 -6.16
CA VAL A 135 -17.58 -4.78 -6.12
C VAL A 135 -18.06 -6.09 -6.74
N ALA A 136 -17.55 -6.45 -7.92
CA ALA A 136 -17.89 -7.72 -8.57
C ALA A 136 -17.44 -8.92 -7.72
N ARG A 137 -16.23 -8.84 -7.16
CA ARG A 137 -15.70 -9.86 -6.26
C ARG A 137 -16.60 -10.06 -5.04
N ILE A 138 -17.06 -8.99 -4.40
CA ILE A 138 -17.97 -9.07 -3.24
C ILE A 138 -19.31 -9.73 -3.59
N MET A 139 -19.80 -9.51 -4.81
CA MET A 139 -21.02 -10.14 -5.32
C MET A 139 -20.83 -11.65 -5.55
N GLU A 140 -19.65 -12.07 -6.00
CA GLU A 140 -19.31 -13.46 -6.31
C GLU A 140 -18.81 -14.28 -5.11
N MET A 141 -18.44 -13.61 -4.01
CA MET A 141 -17.96 -14.26 -2.79
C MET A 141 -18.98 -15.20 -2.16
N SER A 142 -18.48 -16.29 -1.60
CA SER A 142 -19.26 -17.18 -0.72
C SER A 142 -19.68 -16.46 0.58
N ASP A 143 -20.73 -16.96 1.23
CA ASP A 143 -21.19 -16.42 2.52
C ASP A 143 -20.11 -16.46 3.59
N LEU A 144 -19.24 -17.47 3.57
CA LEU A 144 -18.12 -17.58 4.50
C LEU A 144 -17.06 -16.49 4.25
N GLU A 145 -16.70 -16.25 2.99
CA GLU A 145 -15.75 -15.18 2.64
C GLU A 145 -16.31 -13.81 2.99
N ARG A 146 -17.60 -13.57 2.67
CA ARG A 146 -18.29 -12.32 3.01
C ARG A 146 -18.36 -12.12 4.53
N ARG A 147 -18.61 -13.18 5.30
CA ARG A 147 -18.59 -13.14 6.77
C ARG A 147 -17.21 -12.76 7.30
N LYS A 148 -16.11 -13.30 6.75
CA LYS A 148 -14.75 -12.95 7.16
C LYS A 148 -14.47 -11.44 7.03
N ILE A 149 -15.04 -10.78 6.03
CA ILE A 149 -14.98 -9.31 5.90
C ILE A 149 -15.58 -8.62 7.13
N VAL A 150 -16.77 -9.05 7.52
CA VAL A 150 -17.49 -8.49 8.67
C VAL A 150 -16.74 -8.75 9.97
N ASP A 151 -16.27 -9.98 10.17
CA ASP A 151 -15.49 -10.37 11.36
C ASP A 151 -14.18 -9.57 11.46
N GLU A 152 -13.54 -9.27 10.32
CA GLU A 152 -12.33 -8.45 10.25
C GLU A 152 -12.59 -6.96 10.59
N ILE A 153 -13.68 -6.39 10.07
CA ILE A 153 -14.10 -5.01 10.36
C ILE A 153 -14.54 -4.86 11.82
N ALA A 154 -15.22 -5.89 12.35
CA ALA A 154 -15.65 -5.94 13.75
C ALA A 154 -14.49 -6.17 14.74
N GLY A 155 -13.25 -6.42 14.24
CA GLY A 155 -12.07 -6.63 15.07
C GLY A 155 -12.04 -7.98 15.80
N VAL A 156 -12.91 -8.92 15.43
CA VAL A 156 -12.99 -10.25 16.05
C VAL A 156 -11.88 -11.16 15.51
N SER A 157 -11.38 -10.88 14.31
CA SER A 157 -10.34 -11.66 13.64
C SER A 157 -9.00 -11.78 14.40
N GLU A 158 -8.66 -10.83 15.27
CA GLU A 158 -7.43 -10.93 16.09
C GLU A 158 -7.55 -12.00 17.18
N PHE A 159 -8.76 -12.24 17.70
CA PHE A 159 -9.03 -13.29 18.67
C PHE A 159 -8.92 -14.67 18.03
N ASP A 160 -9.43 -14.82 16.81
CA ASP A 160 -9.34 -16.08 16.07
C ASP A 160 -7.90 -16.43 15.69
N GLN A 161 -7.10 -15.46 15.23
CA GLN A 161 -5.68 -15.70 14.92
C GLN A 161 -4.86 -16.07 16.16
N LYS A 162 -5.08 -15.42 17.30
CA LYS A 162 -4.44 -15.80 18.56
C LYS A 162 -4.85 -17.21 18.99
N ARG A 163 -6.12 -17.56 18.83
CA ARG A 163 -6.63 -18.90 19.16
C ARG A 163 -5.97 -19.96 18.26
N GLU A 164 -5.86 -19.68 16.98
CA GLU A 164 -5.28 -20.60 15.98
C GLU A 164 -3.77 -20.78 16.20
N GLN A 165 -3.04 -19.71 16.53
CA GLN A 165 -1.63 -19.79 16.92
C GLN A 165 -1.42 -20.62 18.19
N SER A 166 -2.22 -20.40 19.24
CA SER A 166 -2.14 -21.19 20.47
C SER A 166 -2.50 -22.67 20.27
N MET A 167 -3.37 -22.98 19.31
CA MET A 167 -3.69 -24.37 18.95
C MET A 167 -2.60 -25.04 18.11
N ALA A 168 -1.81 -24.27 17.35
CA ALA A 168 -0.71 -24.78 16.54
C ALA A 168 0.59 -25.02 17.33
N GLU A 169 0.68 -24.46 18.55
CA GLU A 169 1.81 -24.66 19.48
C GLU A 169 1.61 -25.87 20.42
N LEU A 170 0.48 -26.58 20.32
CA LEU A 170 0.16 -27.84 21.03
C LEU A 170 0.51 -29.06 20.18
#